data_AF-A0A356XEY0-F1
#
_entry.id   AF-A0A356XEY0-F1
#
_cell.length_a   1.000
_cell.length_b   1.000
_cell.length_c   1.000
_cell.angle_alpha   90.00
_cell.angle_beta   90.00
_cell.angle_gamma   90.00
#
_symmetry.space_group_name_H-M   'P 1'
#
loop_
_entity.id
_entity.type
_entity.pdbx_description
1 polymer ?
#
loop_
_entity_poly.entity_id
_entity_poly.type
_entity_poly.pdbx_seq_one_letter_code
_entity_poly.pdbx_strand_id
1 'polypeptide(L)'
;MYNAEGYPEPTAGVALARVARNEKARRLVYICSPYAGDTEHNIRRARGYCRFAVCKGHIPLACHLLFPQFLAEMDREERELGLSFALVLLGLCDEVWVFGSRVSVGMAQEISQAKQRGMPIRYFTEQCEEVM
;
A
#
# COMPACT_ATOMS: atom_id res chain seq x y z
N MET A 1 19.53 -28.15 -22.86
CA MET A 1 20.89 -27.96 -22.33
C MET A 1 20.84 -28.24 -20.84
N TYR A 2 21.83 -28.94 -20.31
CA TYR A 2 21.96 -29.27 -18.88
C TYR A 2 23.12 -28.46 -18.31
N ASN A 3 23.03 -28.00 -17.06
CA ASN A 3 24.15 -27.30 -16.42
C ASN A 3 25.29 -28.28 -16.10
N ALA A 4 26.43 -27.77 -15.60
CA ALA A 4 27.61 -28.57 -15.25
C ALA A 4 27.34 -29.67 -14.19
N GLU A 5 26.19 -29.61 -13.51
CA GLU A 5 25.76 -30.56 -12.48
C GLU A 5 24.71 -31.57 -13.01
N GLY A 6 24.40 -31.55 -14.31
CA GLY A 6 23.49 -32.50 -14.94
C GLY A 6 22.01 -32.21 -14.72
N TYR A 7 21.66 -31.07 -14.11
CA TYR A 7 20.27 -30.62 -14.03
C TYR A 7 19.84 -30.01 -15.36
N PRO A 8 18.59 -30.25 -15.82
CA PRO A 8 18.07 -29.53 -16.97
C PRO A 8 18.18 -28.04 -16.68
N GLU A 9 18.92 -27.29 -17.51
CA GLU A 9 18.88 -25.84 -17.37
C GLU A 9 17.42 -25.41 -17.51
N PRO A 10 16.89 -24.59 -16.58
CA PRO A 10 15.56 -24.04 -16.79
C PRO A 10 15.61 -23.30 -18.12
N THR A 11 14.94 -23.84 -19.14
CA THR A 11 14.93 -23.23 -20.46
C THR A 11 14.47 -21.78 -20.28
N ALA A 12 15.06 -20.85 -21.02
CA ALA A 12 14.77 -19.41 -20.87
C ALA A 12 13.25 -19.13 -20.83
N GLY A 13 12.44 -19.91 -21.55
CA GLY A 13 10.98 -19.85 -21.50
C GLY A 13 10.35 -20.16 -20.12
N VAL A 14 10.88 -21.12 -19.37
CA VAL A 14 10.41 -21.45 -18.00
C VAL A 14 10.81 -20.35 -17.02
N ALA A 15 12.02 -19.79 -17.16
CA ALA A 15 12.48 -18.68 -16.34
C ALA A 15 11.63 -17.41 -16.59
N LEU A 16 11.43 -17.05 -17.86
CA LEU A 16 10.58 -15.92 -18.26
C LEU A 16 9.12 -16.10 -17.82
N ALA A 17 8.56 -17.32 -17.95
CA ALA A 17 7.20 -17.61 -17.49
C ALA A 17 7.04 -17.57 -15.96
N ARG A 18 8.12 -17.85 -15.20
CA ARG A 18 8.14 -17.66 -13.73
C ARG A 18 8.20 -16.18 -13.36
N VAL A 19 9.03 -15.39 -14.04
CA VAL A 19 9.11 -13.94 -13.83
C VAL A 19 7.77 -13.27 -14.15
N ALA A 20 7.19 -13.57 -15.32
CA ALA A 20 5.89 -13.03 -15.72
C ALA A 20 4.74 -13.44 -14.76
N ARG A 21 4.76 -14.67 -14.22
CA ARG A 21 3.81 -15.09 -13.17
C ARG A 21 4.00 -14.34 -11.86
N ASN A 22 5.25 -14.08 -11.46
CA ASN A 22 5.56 -13.29 -10.26
C ASN A 22 5.22 -11.80 -10.41
N GLU A 23 5.27 -11.25 -11.62
CA GLU A 23 4.83 -9.87 -11.91
C GLU A 23 3.31 -9.73 -11.88
N LYS A 24 2.56 -10.71 -12.41
CA LYS A 24 1.09 -10.72 -12.36
C LYS A 24 0.47 -11.00 -10.98
N ALA A 25 1.27 -11.43 -9.99
CA ALA A 25 0.77 -11.89 -8.69
C ALA A 25 0.90 -10.86 -7.55
N ARG A 26 1.59 -9.74 -7.77
CA ARG A 26 1.77 -8.75 -6.69
C ARG A 26 0.54 -7.85 -6.58
N ARG A 27 -0.18 -7.99 -5.48
CA ARG A 27 -1.36 -7.17 -5.18
C ARG A 27 -0.94 -5.74 -4.83
N LEU A 28 -1.65 -4.76 -5.38
CA LEU A 28 -1.55 -3.35 -5.03
C LEU A 28 -2.34 -3.12 -3.74
N VAL A 29 -1.68 -2.61 -2.71
CA VAL A 29 -2.25 -2.44 -1.38
C VAL A 29 -2.24 -0.99 -0.99
N TYR A 30 -3.42 -0.46 -0.66
CA TYR A 30 -3.54 0.89 -0.13
C TYR A 30 -3.14 0.91 1.35
N ILE A 31 -2.18 1.76 1.71
CA ILE A 31 -1.72 1.95 3.09
C ILE A 31 -2.48 3.11 3.71
N CYS A 32 -3.39 2.80 4.62
CA CYS A 32 -4.20 3.74 5.38
C CYS A 32 -3.58 3.91 6.77
N SER A 33 -3.04 5.08 7.07
CA SER A 33 -2.45 5.39 8.39
C SER A 33 -2.55 6.88 8.71
N PRO A 34 -2.44 7.29 9.98
CA PRO A 34 -2.43 8.70 10.34
C PRO A 34 -1.29 9.43 9.64
N TYR A 35 -1.57 10.65 9.17
CA TYR A 35 -0.56 11.57 8.63
C TYR A 35 -0.43 12.81 9.52
N ALA A 36 -1.52 13.52 9.77
CA ALA A 36 -1.54 14.73 10.59
C ALA A 36 -1.37 14.47 12.11
N GLY A 37 -1.03 15.53 12.85
CA GLY A 37 -0.69 15.50 14.28
C GLY A 37 0.82 15.51 14.45
N ASP A 38 1.40 14.40 14.89
CA ASP A 38 2.86 14.21 14.91
C ASP A 38 3.33 13.75 13.52
N THR A 39 3.41 14.68 12.58
CA THR A 39 3.63 14.41 11.16
C THR A 39 4.98 13.72 10.91
N GLU A 40 6.04 14.12 11.60
CA GLU A 40 7.37 13.51 11.42
C GLU A 40 7.38 12.04 11.88
N HIS A 41 6.77 11.77 13.05
CA HIS A 41 6.58 10.40 13.52
C HIS A 41 5.74 9.60 12.54
N ASN A 42 4.57 10.11 12.15
CA ASN A 42 3.64 9.42 11.26
C ASN A 42 4.27 9.10 9.89
N ILE A 43 5.05 10.01 9.31
CA ILE A 43 5.78 9.78 8.07
C ILE A 43 6.77 8.61 8.20
N ARG A 44 7.55 8.57 9.30
CA ARG A 44 8.47 7.45 9.55
C ARG A 44 7.73 6.12 9.65
N ARG A 45 6.58 6.12 10.34
CA ARG A 45 5.76 4.92 10.54
C ARG A 45 5.12 4.45 9.23
N ALA A 46 4.54 5.36 8.45
CA ALA A 46 3.98 5.08 7.13
C ALA A 46 5.02 4.47 6.17
N ARG A 47 6.25 4.99 6.16
CA ARG A 47 7.36 4.39 5.40
C ARG A 47 7.66 2.96 5.86
N GLY A 48 7.63 2.72 7.18
CA GLY A 48 7.75 1.38 7.77
C GLY A 48 6.64 0.43 7.32
N TYR A 49 5.38 0.88 7.29
CA TYR A 49 4.25 0.09 6.81
C TYR A 49 4.36 -0.24 5.32
N CYS A 50 4.79 0.71 4.49
CA CYS A 50 5.11 0.44 3.08
C CYS A 50 6.21 -0.62 2.97
N ARG A 51 7.29 -0.51 3.76
CA ARG A 51 8.35 -1.52 3.78
C ARG A 51 7.83 -2.90 4.20
N PHE A 52 6.95 -2.95 5.20
CA PHE A 52 6.30 -4.18 5.64
C PHE A 52 5.48 -4.83 4.51
N ALA A 53 4.68 -4.06 3.77
CA ALA A 53 3.93 -4.57 2.62
C ALA A 53 4.86 -5.11 1.51
N VAL A 54 5.96 -4.43 1.22
CA VAL A 54 6.99 -4.93 0.28
C VAL A 54 7.57 -6.26 0.76
N CYS A 55 7.90 -6.39 2.05
CA CYS A 55 8.39 -7.64 2.64
C CYS A 55 7.36 -8.78 2.55
N LYS A 56 6.06 -8.46 2.53
CA LYS A 56 4.97 -9.41 2.31
C LYS A 56 4.71 -9.69 0.82
N GLY A 57 5.50 -9.14 -0.11
CA GLY A 57 5.37 -9.36 -1.54
C GLY A 57 4.31 -8.49 -2.24
N HIS A 58 3.84 -7.42 -1.59
CA HIS A 58 2.80 -6.52 -2.11
C HIS A 58 3.40 -5.20 -2.61
N ILE A 59 2.67 -4.49 -3.46
CA ILE A 59 3.03 -3.13 -3.92
C ILE A 59 2.28 -2.13 -3.02
N PRO A 60 2.95 -1.36 -2.15
CA PRO A 60 2.27 -0.40 -1.29
C PRO A 60 1.98 0.92 -2.02
N LEU A 61 0.83 1.51 -1.71
CA LEU A 61 0.48 2.88 -2.08
C LEU A 61 0.05 3.67 -0.84
N ALA A 62 0.86 4.68 -0.47
CA ALA A 62 0.55 5.60 0.63
C ALA A 62 0.43 7.02 0.07
N CYS A 63 -0.77 7.42 -0.33
CA CYS A 63 -1.02 8.72 -0.95
C CYS A 63 -0.62 9.90 -0.03
N HIS A 64 -0.81 9.72 1.28
CA HIS A 64 -0.42 10.70 2.28
C HIS A 64 1.11 10.87 2.44
N LEU A 65 1.95 10.04 1.80
CA LEU A 65 3.39 10.30 1.68
C LEU A 65 3.76 11.02 0.38
N LEU A 66 2.92 10.89 -0.65
CA LEU A 66 3.16 11.37 -2.00
C LEU A 66 2.65 12.78 -2.21
N PHE A 67 1.37 13.02 -1.93
CA PHE A 67 0.72 14.28 -2.25
C PHE A 67 1.24 15.48 -1.45
N PRO A 68 1.59 15.37 -0.16
CA PRO A 68 2.16 16.49 0.59
C PRO A 68 3.50 17.02 0.05
N GLN A 69 4.12 16.32 -0.90
CA GLN A 69 5.35 16.78 -1.55
C GLN A 69 5.09 17.91 -2.57
N PHE A 70 3.83 18.07 -3.01
CA PHE A 70 3.46 19.05 -4.03
C PHE A 70 2.03 19.63 -3.88
N LEU A 71 1.27 19.18 -2.87
CA LEU A 71 0.00 19.77 -2.43
C LEU A 71 0.17 20.24 -0.98
N ALA A 72 -0.17 21.50 -0.70
CA ALA A 72 -0.04 22.15 0.59
C ALA A 72 -1.16 21.70 1.53
N GLU A 73 -0.79 20.99 2.59
CA GLU A 73 -1.73 20.49 3.62
C GLU A 73 -2.48 21.60 4.38
N MET A 74 -1.89 22.80 4.46
CA MET A 74 -2.50 23.96 5.12
C MET A 74 -3.49 24.70 4.21
N ASP A 75 -3.43 24.46 2.90
CA ASP A 75 -4.42 24.98 1.96
C ASP A 75 -5.62 24.03 1.90
N ARG A 76 -6.82 24.58 2.04
CA ARG A 76 -8.03 23.77 2.11
C ARG A 76 -8.36 23.11 0.78
N GLU A 77 -8.21 23.84 -0.33
CA GLU A 77 -8.58 23.37 -1.66
C GLU A 77 -7.61 22.28 -2.13
N GLU A 78 -6.30 22.49 -1.92
CA GLU A 78 -5.28 21.49 -2.25
C GLU A 78 -5.39 20.24 -1.38
N ARG A 79 -5.75 20.37 -0.09
CA ARG A 79 -6.02 19.23 0.78
C ARG A 79 -7.24 18.43 0.33
N GLU A 80 -8.34 19.11 -0.02
CA GLU A 80 -9.54 18.46 -0.56
C GLU A 80 -9.23 17.76 -1.90
N LEU A 81 -8.39 18.37 -2.75
CA LEU A 81 -7.92 17.79 -4.00
C LEU A 81 -7.08 16.53 -3.75
N GLY A 82 -6.12 16.57 -2.82
CA GLY A 82 -5.29 15.44 -2.44
C GLY A 82 -6.10 14.25 -1.91
N LEU A 83 -7.11 14.51 -1.08
CA LEU A 83 -8.05 13.47 -0.63
C LEU A 83 -8.85 12.88 -1.80
N SER A 84 -9.30 13.71 -2.74
CA SER A 84 -10.05 13.22 -3.90
C SER A 84 -9.21 12.27 -4.77
N PHE A 85 -7.93 12.62 -5.01
CA PHE A 85 -6.99 11.78 -5.74
C PHE A 85 -6.70 10.48 -5.00
N ALA A 86 -6.56 10.54 -3.67
CA ALA A 86 -6.32 9.39 -2.83
C ALA A 86 -7.47 8.37 -2.93
N LEU A 87 -8.72 8.82 -2.97
CA LEU A 87 -9.89 7.96 -3.13
C LEU A 87 -9.98 7.33 -4.53
N VAL A 88 -9.56 8.04 -5.58
CA VAL A 88 -9.46 7.46 -6.94
C VAL A 88 -8.42 6.35 -6.97
N LEU A 89 -7.23 6.61 -6.43
CA LEU A 89 -6.15 5.63 -6.38
C LEU A 89 -6.46 4.43 -5.48
N LEU A 90 -7.17 4.65 -4.36
CA LEU A 90 -7.71 3.58 -3.53
C LEU A 90 -8.58 2.64 -4.36
N GLY A 91 -9.43 3.17 -5.25
CA GLY A 91 -10.28 2.37 -6.12
C GLY A 91 -9.54 1.50 -7.15
N LEU A 92 -8.23 1.71 -7.34
CA LEU A 92 -7.37 0.88 -8.19
C LEU A 92 -6.63 -0.21 -7.42
N CYS A 93 -6.65 -0.16 -6.08
CA CYS A 93 -5.96 -1.13 -5.24
C CYS A 93 -6.78 -2.42 -5.08
N ASP A 94 -6.09 -3.52 -4.77
CA ASP A 94 -6.70 -4.84 -4.55
C ASP A 94 -7.22 -5.02 -3.11
N GLU A 95 -6.66 -4.28 -2.14
CA GLU A 95 -7.05 -4.28 -0.73
C GLU A 95 -6.52 -3.05 0.01
N VAL A 96 -7.06 -2.81 1.21
CA VAL A 96 -6.68 -1.70 2.10
C VAL A 96 -6.11 -2.26 3.40
N TRP A 97 -4.93 -1.80 3.79
CA TRP A 97 -4.32 -2.10 5.08
C TRP A 97 -4.35 -0.87 5.96
N VAL A 98 -5.04 -0.98 7.10
CA VAL A 98 -5.23 0.09 8.06
C VAL A 98 -4.27 -0.11 9.23
N PHE A 99 -3.49 0.92 9.54
CA PHE A 99 -2.51 0.91 10.63
C PHE A 99 -2.78 2.03 11.63
N GLY A 100 -2.44 1.76 12.89
CA GLY A 100 -2.42 2.75 13.97
C GLY A 100 -3.50 2.51 15.01
N SER A 101 -3.27 3.07 16.21
CA SER A 101 -4.19 2.98 17.35
C SER A 101 -5.41 3.91 17.24
N ARG A 102 -5.41 4.85 16.29
CA ARG A 102 -6.49 5.82 16.07
C ARG A 102 -6.87 5.91 14.60
N VAL A 103 -8.16 6.12 14.33
CA VAL A 103 -8.68 6.38 12.98
C VAL A 103 -8.91 7.88 12.84
N SER A 104 -8.11 8.53 11.98
CA SER A 104 -8.30 9.95 11.66
C SER A 104 -9.50 10.16 10.72
N VAL A 105 -9.95 11.41 10.55
CA VAL A 105 -11.06 11.74 9.63
C VAL A 105 -10.75 11.28 8.19
N GLY A 106 -9.53 11.53 7.69
CA GLY A 106 -9.11 11.09 6.35
C GLY A 106 -9.12 9.56 6.22
N MET A 107 -8.60 8.85 7.23
CA MET A 107 -8.65 7.39 7.26
C MET A 107 -10.09 6.86 7.27
N ALA A 108 -10.99 7.50 8.04
CA ALA A 108 -12.39 7.08 8.09
C ALA A 108 -13.07 7.18 6.72
N GLN A 109 -12.74 8.22 5.93
CA GLN A 109 -13.23 8.38 4.56
C GLN A 109 -12.70 7.27 3.64
N GLU A 110 -11.39 6.97 3.70
CA GLU A 110 -10.76 5.89 2.93
C GLU A 110 -11.38 4.53 3.27
N ILE A 111 -11.53 4.22 4.57
CA ILE A 111 -12.12 2.98 5.06
C ILE A 111 -13.58 2.87 4.63
N SER A 112 -14.36 3.95 4.74
CA SER A 112 -15.75 3.97 4.29
C SER A 112 -15.84 3.68 2.78
N GLN A 113 -14.99 4.30 1.97
CA GLN A 113 -14.96 4.08 0.53
C GLN A 113 -14.56 2.64 0.17
N ALA A 114 -13.58 2.07 0.88
CA ALA A 114 -13.19 0.67 0.71
C ALA A 114 -14.34 -0.29 1.05
N LYS A 115 -15.06 -0.02 2.15
CA LYS A 115 -16.26 -0.80 2.55
C LYS A 115 -17.36 -0.73 1.49
N GLN A 116 -17.67 0.47 0.99
CA GLN A 116 -18.70 0.66 -0.04
C GLN A 116 -18.37 -0.08 -1.34
N ARG A 117 -17.07 -0.19 -1.67
CA ARG A 117 -16.57 -0.92 -2.84
C ARG A 117 -16.43 -2.44 -2.62
N GLY A 118 -16.74 -2.95 -1.42
CA GLY A 118 -16.55 -4.36 -1.07
C GLY A 118 -15.09 -4.80 -1.10
N MET A 119 -14.14 -3.87 -0.92
CA MET A 119 -12.72 -4.17 -0.92
C MET A 119 -12.33 -4.92 0.37
N PRO A 120 -11.38 -5.86 0.31
CA PRO A 120 -10.80 -6.44 1.52
C PRO A 120 -10.10 -5.35 2.34
N ILE A 121 -10.41 -5.29 3.64
CA ILE A 121 -9.79 -4.38 4.60
C ILE A 121 -9.14 -5.21 5.70
N ARG A 122 -7.86 -4.98 5.94
CA ARG A 122 -7.07 -5.66 6.98
C ARG A 122 -6.57 -4.63 7.98
N TYR A 123 -6.72 -4.91 9.26
CA TYR A 123 -6.32 -4.01 10.33
C TYR A 123 -5.03 -4.52 10.96
N PHE A 124 -4.11 -3.60 11.25
CA PHE A 124 -2.83 -3.92 11.85
C PHE A 124 -2.55 -2.99 13.03
N THR A 125 -1.88 -3.54 14.03
CA THR A 125 -1.27 -2.75 15.09
C THR A 125 -0.14 -1.89 14.54
N GLU A 126 0.36 -0.99 15.38
CA GLU A 126 1.57 -0.24 15.10
C GLU A 126 2.80 -1.17 14.92
N GLN A 127 2.78 -2.36 15.47
CA GLN A 127 3.87 -3.33 15.33
C GLN A 127 3.74 -4.18 14.06
N CYS A 128 2.80 -3.84 13.16
CA CYS A 128 2.49 -4.59 11.93
C CYS A 128 1.96 -6.00 12.22
N GLU A 129 1.31 -6.19 13.37
CA GLU A 129 0.62 -7.42 13.72
C GLU A 129 -0.83 -7.28 13.29
N GLU A 130 -1.33 -8.26 12.55
CA GLU A 130 -2.71 -8.23 12.07
C GLU A 130 -3.69 -8.47 13.23
N VAL A 131 -4.73 -7.65 13.30
CA VAL A 131 -5.80 -7.76 14.29
C VAL A 131 -7.13 -8.07 13.59
N MET A 132 -7.92 -8.94 14.21
CA MET A 132 -9.24 -9.36 13.73
C MET A 132 -10.32 -8.31 14.00
#